data_AF-A0A8X7W2D9-F1
#
_entry.id   AF-A0A8X7W2D9-F1
#
_cell.length_a   1.000
_cell.length_b   1.000
_cell.length_c   1.000
_cell.angle_alpha   90.00
_cell.angle_beta   90.00
_cell.angle_gamma   90.00
#
_symmetry.space_group_name_H-M   'P 1'
#
loop_
_entity.id
_entity.type
_entity.pdbx_description
1 polymer ?
#
loop_
_entity_poly.entity_id
_entity_poly.type
_entity_poly.pdbx_seq_one_letter_code
_entity_poly.pdbx_strand_id
1 'polypeptide(L)'
;MLIFGISLVDPVAMELGVTFNNIHVESVRNPIIIDQYYCMTKDCSNKTSAVFVSDIAYQGIKGTYDIRSPPMHFGCSDAVPCTNLTLSGIELLPAKGDIVVDPFCWNAYGLAEELSIPPVWCLMSDPPTALQGALVDKCGSP
;
A
#
# COMPACT_ATOMS: atom_id res chain seq x y z
N MET A 1 -5.38 -8.91 15.28
CA MET A 1 -4.11 -8.36 14.77
C MET A 1 -4.50 -7.23 13.84
N LEU A 2 -4.52 -6.00 14.36
CA LEU A 2 -4.96 -4.83 13.60
C LEU A 2 -3.90 -4.53 12.56
N ILE A 3 -4.23 -4.81 11.32
CA ILE A 3 -3.45 -4.50 10.14
C ILE A 3 -4.15 -3.28 9.54
N PHE A 4 -3.50 -2.12 9.50
CA PHE A 4 -4.05 -0.95 8.82
C PHE A 4 -3.72 -1.08 7.35
N GLY A 5 -4.60 -1.80 6.66
CA GLY A 5 -4.38 -2.13 5.29
C GLY A 5 -5.66 -2.46 4.57
N ILE A 6 -5.59 -2.29 3.26
CA ILE A 6 -6.66 -2.62 2.35
C ILE A 6 -6.42 -4.07 1.93
N SER A 7 -7.19 -5.00 2.51
CA SER A 7 -7.22 -6.40 2.09
C SER A 7 -8.50 -6.65 1.31
N LEU A 8 -8.38 -6.67 -0.02
CA LEU A 8 -9.51 -6.73 -0.93
C LEU A 8 -9.99 -8.17 -1.09
N VAL A 9 -11.00 -8.55 -0.30
CA VAL A 9 -11.72 -9.84 -0.47
C VAL A 9 -12.93 -9.72 -1.41
N ASP A 10 -13.21 -8.53 -1.95
CA ASP A 10 -14.44 -8.28 -2.72
C ASP A 10 -14.15 -7.83 -4.17
N PRO A 11 -14.69 -8.54 -5.18
CA PRO A 11 -14.42 -8.27 -6.60
C PRO A 11 -15.07 -7.00 -7.18
N VAL A 12 -15.69 -6.15 -6.35
CA VAL A 12 -16.45 -4.95 -6.79
C VAL A 12 -16.28 -3.76 -5.84
N ALA A 13 -15.13 -3.61 -5.18
CA ALA A 13 -14.83 -2.40 -4.42
C ALA A 13 -13.84 -1.54 -5.21
N MET A 14 -14.15 -0.26 -5.40
CA MET A 14 -13.20 0.77 -5.81
C MET A 14 -12.81 1.48 -4.52
N GLU A 15 -11.54 1.43 -4.13
CA GLU A 15 -11.11 2.07 -2.87
C GLU A 15 -10.41 3.38 -3.20
N LEU A 16 -11.17 4.46 -2.99
CA LEU A 16 -10.77 5.83 -3.25
C LEU A 16 -10.82 6.65 -1.98
N GLY A 17 -9.82 7.50 -1.77
CA GLY A 17 -9.89 8.58 -0.78
C GLY A 17 -9.83 8.13 0.68
N VAL A 18 -9.22 6.96 0.95
CA VAL A 18 -9.08 6.46 2.32
C VAL A 18 -7.87 7.10 2.99
N THR A 19 -8.08 7.66 4.18
CA THR A 19 -7.01 8.23 4.99
C THR A 19 -6.89 7.53 6.33
N PHE A 20 -5.71 6.99 6.60
CA PHE A 20 -5.29 6.46 7.89
C PHE A 20 -4.47 7.53 8.60
N ASN A 21 -4.93 8.03 9.74
CA ASN A 21 -4.29 9.16 10.42
C ASN A 21 -4.07 8.90 11.92
N ASN A 22 -2.91 9.34 12.42
CA ASN A 22 -2.53 9.40 13.83
C ASN A 22 -2.68 8.04 14.54
N ILE A 23 -2.00 7.04 13.99
CA ILE A 23 -2.08 5.65 14.44
C ILE A 23 -0.80 5.28 15.19
N HIS A 24 -0.96 4.64 16.35
CA HIS A 24 0.15 4.03 17.07
C HIS A 24 0.08 2.51 17.01
N VAL A 25 1.19 1.85 16.65
CA VAL A 25 1.29 0.38 16.57
C VAL A 25 2.34 -0.15 17.54
N GLU A 26 2.09 -1.34 18.09
CA GLU A 26 3.01 -2.00 19.02
C GLU A 26 3.23 -3.46 18.62
N SER A 27 4.48 -3.79 18.28
CA SER A 27 4.89 -5.15 17.87
C SER A 27 4.00 -5.78 16.78
N VAL A 28 3.53 -4.97 15.83
CA VAL A 28 2.66 -5.42 14.72
C VAL A 28 3.51 -5.98 13.58
N ARG A 29 3.05 -7.04 12.92
CA ARG A 29 3.82 -7.72 11.87
C ARG A 29 4.01 -6.88 10.59
N ASN A 30 2.94 -6.26 10.10
CA ASN A 30 2.95 -5.33 8.96
C ASN A 30 2.01 -4.15 9.29
N PRO A 31 2.53 -3.08 9.93
CA PRO A 31 1.72 -1.91 10.26
C PRO A 31 0.96 -1.32 9.08
N ILE A 32 1.58 -1.28 7.90
CA ILE A 32 1.01 -0.72 6.66
C ILE A 32 1.06 -1.79 5.58
N ILE A 33 -0.10 -2.13 5.01
CA ILE A 33 -0.17 -3.07 3.88
C ILE A 33 -1.24 -2.66 2.86
N ILE A 34 -0.87 -2.76 1.59
CA ILE A 34 -1.79 -2.88 0.46
C ILE A 34 -1.40 -4.17 -0.23
N ASP A 35 -2.32 -5.13 -0.31
CA ASP A 35 -2.06 -6.42 -0.97
C ASP A 35 -3.27 -6.78 -1.83
N GLN A 36 -3.16 -6.50 -3.14
CA GLN A 36 -4.16 -6.85 -4.14
C GLN A 36 -4.10 -8.33 -4.56
N TYR A 37 -3.13 -9.09 -4.07
CA TYR A 37 -3.00 -10.53 -4.31
C TYR A 37 -3.55 -11.38 -3.15
N TYR A 38 -4.11 -10.73 -2.12
CA TYR A 38 -4.66 -11.42 -0.96
C TYR A 38 -5.83 -12.32 -1.36
N CYS A 39 -5.63 -13.62 -1.23
CA CYS A 39 -6.62 -14.62 -1.62
C CYS A 39 -6.74 -15.70 -0.55
N MET A 40 -7.97 -15.95 -0.10
CA MET A 40 -8.27 -16.93 0.95
C MET A 40 -8.30 -18.38 0.44
N THR A 41 -8.17 -18.63 -0.86
CA THR A 41 -8.27 -19.96 -1.48
C THR A 41 -7.00 -20.35 -2.24
N LYS A 42 -6.75 -21.68 -2.35
CA LYS A 42 -5.57 -22.23 -3.04
C LYS A 42 -5.58 -22.04 -4.56
N ASP A 43 -6.75 -21.78 -5.15
CA ASP A 43 -6.97 -21.59 -6.59
C ASP A 43 -7.15 -20.12 -6.95
N CYS A 44 -6.26 -19.26 -6.45
CA CYS A 44 -6.10 -17.96 -7.07
C CYS A 44 -5.24 -18.12 -8.33
N SER A 45 -5.92 -18.33 -9.46
CA SER A 45 -5.41 -17.76 -10.71
C SER A 45 -5.09 -16.29 -10.43
N ASN A 46 -4.03 -15.71 -11.02
CA ASN A 46 -3.81 -14.26 -11.08
C ASN A 46 -5.00 -13.59 -11.80
N LYS A 47 -6.16 -13.60 -11.16
CA LYS A 47 -7.34 -12.87 -11.53
C LYS A 47 -6.95 -11.49 -11.08
N THR A 48 -6.44 -10.72 -12.03
CA THR A 48 -6.39 -9.26 -12.03
C THR A 48 -7.77 -8.76 -11.63
N SER A 49 -8.01 -8.78 -10.32
CA SER A 49 -9.08 -8.06 -9.68
C SER A 49 -8.84 -6.63 -10.13
N ALA A 50 -9.71 -6.13 -11.00
CA ALA A 50 -9.61 -4.77 -11.55
C ALA A 50 -10.04 -3.76 -10.49
N VAL A 51 -9.54 -3.93 -9.26
CA VAL A 51 -9.81 -3.02 -8.16
C VAL A 51 -8.80 -1.89 -8.28
N PHE A 52 -9.35 -0.74 -8.60
CA PHE A 52 -8.62 0.50 -8.61
C PHE A 52 -8.45 0.98 -7.17
N VAL A 53 -7.20 1.08 -6.74
CA VAL A 53 -6.80 1.65 -5.44
C VAL A 53 -6.12 2.98 -5.74
N SER A 54 -6.74 4.08 -5.34
CA SER A 54 -6.15 5.41 -5.50
C SER A 54 -6.47 6.33 -4.34
N ASP A 55 -5.68 7.38 -4.21
CA ASP A 55 -5.89 8.48 -3.26
C ASP A 55 -5.88 7.96 -1.80
N ILE A 56 -4.94 7.06 -1.50
CA ILE A 56 -4.75 6.49 -0.17
C ILE A 56 -3.70 7.29 0.57
N ALA A 57 -4.04 7.82 1.75
CA ALA A 57 -3.13 8.57 2.59
C ALA A 57 -2.84 7.83 3.91
N TYR A 58 -1.56 7.68 4.24
CA TYR A 58 -1.10 7.25 5.56
C TYR A 58 -0.35 8.40 6.22
N GLN A 59 -0.89 8.87 7.34
CA GLN A 59 -0.46 10.09 8.01
C GLN A 59 -0.20 9.83 9.49
N GLY A 60 0.98 10.21 9.99
CA GLY A 60 1.29 10.16 11.41
C GLY A 60 1.22 8.74 12.01
N ILE A 61 1.69 7.73 11.27
CA ILE A 61 1.71 6.34 11.76
C ILE A 61 3.05 6.05 12.41
N LYS A 62 3.00 5.72 13.70
CA LYS A 62 4.21 5.56 14.52
C LYS A 62 4.18 4.28 15.34
N GLY A 63 5.35 3.76 15.69
CA GLY A 63 5.49 2.71 16.70
C GLY A 63 6.42 1.58 16.28
N THR A 64 6.10 0.35 16.68
CA THR A 64 7.02 -0.78 16.51
C THR A 64 6.45 -1.96 15.71
N TYR A 65 7.33 -2.66 14.98
CA TYR A 65 6.97 -3.80 14.16
C TYR A 65 7.84 -5.04 14.41
N ASP A 66 7.32 -6.21 14.03
CA ASP A 66 8.05 -7.47 14.10
C ASP A 66 8.96 -7.65 12.87
N ILE A 67 10.27 -7.79 13.09
CA ILE A 67 11.29 -7.90 12.03
C ILE A 67 11.14 -9.09 11.08
N ARG A 68 10.24 -10.03 11.37
CA ARG A 68 9.93 -11.17 10.47
C ARG A 68 9.34 -10.72 9.12
N SER A 69 8.93 -9.47 8.99
CA SER A 69 8.46 -8.90 7.73
C SER A 69 8.72 -7.39 7.64
N PRO A 70 8.77 -6.82 6.41
CA PRO A 70 8.83 -5.38 6.22
C PRO A 70 7.66 -4.65 6.91
N PRO A 71 7.91 -3.45 7.49
CA PRO A 71 6.85 -2.68 8.15
C PRO A 71 5.80 -2.12 7.18
N MET A 72 6.19 -1.96 5.91
CA MET A 72 5.38 -1.44 4.82
C MET A 72 5.43 -2.43 3.66
N HIS A 73 4.27 -2.80 3.14
CA HIS A 73 4.14 -3.70 2.00
C HIS A 73 3.07 -3.20 1.03
N PHE A 74 3.45 -2.78 -0.16
CA PHE A 74 2.55 -2.32 -1.22
C PHE A 74 2.65 -3.25 -2.41
N GLY A 75 1.81 -4.29 -2.45
CA GLY A 75 1.68 -5.23 -3.56
C GLY A 75 0.43 -4.95 -4.38
N CYS A 76 0.57 -4.30 -5.53
CA CYS A 76 -0.53 -3.95 -6.43
C CYS A 76 -0.51 -4.80 -7.70
N SER A 77 -1.66 -5.03 -8.33
CA SER A 77 -1.78 -5.88 -9.52
C SER A 77 -0.98 -5.34 -10.69
N ASP A 78 -0.33 -6.22 -11.47
CA ASP A 78 0.39 -5.85 -12.69
C ASP A 78 -0.49 -5.12 -13.73
N ALA A 79 -1.80 -5.42 -13.76
CA ALA A 79 -2.73 -4.80 -14.71
C ALA A 79 -3.33 -3.49 -14.22
N VAL A 80 -3.46 -3.31 -12.90
CA VAL A 80 -4.06 -2.10 -12.30
C VAL A 80 -3.17 -1.66 -11.14
N PRO A 81 -2.34 -0.62 -11.34
CA PRO A 81 -1.46 -0.12 -10.29
C PRO A 81 -2.26 0.54 -9.15
N CYS A 82 -1.65 0.61 -7.97
CA CYS A 82 -2.13 1.56 -6.96
C CYS A 82 -1.55 2.94 -7.27
N THR A 83 -2.40 3.98 -7.26
CA THR A 83 -1.98 5.33 -7.64
C THR A 83 -2.23 6.35 -6.54
N ASN A 84 -1.53 7.47 -6.59
CA ASN A 84 -1.70 8.58 -5.65
C ASN A 84 -1.63 8.16 -4.17
N LEU A 85 -0.69 7.27 -3.83
CA LEU A 85 -0.38 6.92 -2.46
C LEU A 85 0.38 8.09 -1.80
N THR A 86 -0.06 8.53 -0.62
CA THR A 86 0.60 9.60 0.13
C THR A 86 1.06 9.09 1.48
N LEU A 87 2.36 9.18 1.76
CA LEU A 87 2.96 8.84 3.05
C LEU A 87 3.48 10.10 3.72
N SER A 88 3.05 10.37 4.95
CA SER A 88 3.51 11.53 5.72
C SER A 88 3.64 11.20 7.20
N GLY A 89 4.72 11.65 7.85
CA GLY A 89 4.96 11.41 9.28
C GLY A 89 5.05 9.93 9.70
N ILE A 90 5.62 9.05 8.87
CA ILE A 90 5.74 7.61 9.14
C ILE A 90 7.01 7.32 9.95
N GLU A 91 6.86 6.66 11.10
CA GLU A 91 7.98 6.30 11.99
C GLU A 91 7.81 4.89 12.57
N LEU A 92 8.34 3.88 11.90
CA LEU A 92 8.21 2.47 12.25
C LEU A 92 9.57 1.86 12.56
N LEU A 93 9.74 1.43 13.81
CA LEU A 93 10.99 0.86 14.32
C LEU A 93 10.85 -0.63 14.65
N PRO A 94 11.90 -1.44 14.51
CA PRO A 94 11.87 -2.82 14.94
C PRO A 94 11.56 -2.91 16.45
N ALA A 95 10.62 -3.77 16.83
CA ALA A 95 10.28 -4.02 18.24
C ALA A 95 11.43 -4.74 18.99
N LYS A 96 12.31 -5.42 18.24
CA LYS A 96 13.51 -6.09 18.75
C LYS A 96 14.65 -5.94 17.75
N GLY A 97 15.83 -5.60 18.25
CA GLY A 97 17.02 -5.36 17.44
C GLY A 97 17.00 -3.99 16.77
N ASP A 98 18.08 -3.68 16.03
CA ASP A 98 18.29 -2.34 15.45
C ASP A 98 18.29 -2.35 13.91
N ILE A 99 17.99 -3.51 13.31
CA ILE A 99 17.94 -3.66 11.85
C ILE A 99 16.58 -3.19 11.36
N VAL A 100 16.58 -2.04 10.69
CA VAL A 100 15.41 -1.53 9.97
C VAL A 100 15.33 -2.24 8.62
N VAL A 101 14.16 -2.78 8.31
CA VAL A 101 13.89 -3.54 7.08
C VAL A 101 13.24 -2.62 6.07
N ASP A 102 13.76 -2.59 4.85
CA ASP A 102 13.23 -1.76 3.78
C ASP A 102 11.78 -2.14 3.41
N PRO A 103 10.95 -1.16 3.02
CA PRO A 103 9.61 -1.41 2.49
C PRO A 103 9.62 -2.26 1.23
N PHE A 104 8.50 -2.95 0.99
CA PHE A 104 8.23 -3.57 -0.29
C PHE A 104 7.25 -2.72 -1.10
N CYS A 105 7.56 -2.48 -2.38
CA CYS A 105 6.65 -1.87 -3.34
C CYS A 105 6.64 -2.66 -4.64
N TRP A 106 5.44 -2.88 -5.19
CA TRP A 106 5.22 -3.48 -6.50
C TRP A 106 4.02 -2.81 -7.17
N ASN A 107 4.25 -2.25 -8.35
CA ASN A 107 3.28 -1.49 -9.14
C ASN A 107 2.49 -0.42 -8.34
N ALA A 108 3.20 0.27 -7.44
CA ALA A 108 2.63 1.24 -6.51
C ALA A 108 3.24 2.63 -6.74
N TYR A 109 2.37 3.63 -6.93
CA TYR A 109 2.74 4.98 -7.31
C TYR A 109 2.24 6.01 -6.30
N GLY A 110 3.10 6.95 -5.94
CA GLY A 110 2.82 7.92 -4.91
C GLY A 110 4.06 8.68 -4.45
N LEU A 111 3.90 9.38 -3.33
CA LEU A 111 4.95 10.18 -2.74
C LEU A 111 5.04 9.99 -1.22
N ALA A 112 6.26 10.14 -0.70
CA ALA A 112 6.51 10.35 0.72
C ALA A 112 6.84 11.84 0.93
N GLU A 113 5.94 12.58 1.55
CA GLU A 113 6.03 14.05 1.71
C GLU A 113 7.07 14.45 2.78
N GLU A 114 7.24 13.60 3.79
CA GLU A 114 8.17 13.80 4.89
C GLU A 114 9.16 12.64 4.97
N LEU A 115 10.24 12.82 5.74
CA LEU A 115 11.19 11.74 6.02
C LEU A 115 10.47 10.60 6.75
N SER A 116 10.30 9.48 6.07
CA SER A 116 9.77 8.25 6.64
C SER A 116 10.88 7.38 7.22
N ILE A 117 10.58 6.67 8.30
CA ILE A 117 11.41 5.60 8.82
C ILE A 117 10.63 4.29 8.76
N PRO A 118 11.08 3.27 8.01
CA PRO A 118 12.17 3.33 7.02
C PRO A 118 11.88 4.29 5.85
N PRO A 119 12.92 4.73 5.12
CA PRO A 119 12.74 5.45 3.85
C PRO A 119 11.98 4.61 2.81
N VAL A 120 11.03 5.21 2.09
CA VAL A 120 10.23 4.52 1.07
C VAL A 120 10.69 4.86 -0.35
N TRP A 121 11.89 4.41 -0.72
CA TRP A 121 12.46 4.68 -2.05
C TRP A 121 11.83 3.86 -3.18
N CYS A 122 11.07 2.82 -2.85
CA CYS A 122 10.47 1.92 -3.84
C CYS A 122 9.16 2.44 -4.44
N LEU A 123 8.58 3.51 -3.89
CA LEU A 123 7.40 4.15 -4.48
C LEU A 123 7.79 4.88 -5.76
N MET A 124 6.99 4.67 -6.81
CA MET A 124 7.19 5.30 -8.10
C MET A 124 6.42 6.62 -8.18
N SER A 125 6.99 7.65 -8.81
CA SER A 125 6.37 8.99 -8.83
C SER A 125 5.15 9.08 -9.76
N ASP A 126 5.20 8.47 -10.94
CA ASP A 126 4.12 8.54 -11.94
C ASP A 126 3.91 7.20 -12.65
N PRO A 127 2.65 6.74 -12.83
CA PRO A 127 2.36 5.61 -13.71
C PRO A 127 2.75 5.94 -15.15
N PRO A 128 3.24 4.96 -15.94
CA PRO A 128 3.44 5.12 -17.37
C PRO A 128 2.19 5.70 -18.06
N THR A 129 2.36 6.71 -18.91
CA THR A 129 1.29 7.44 -19.62
C THR A 129 0.27 6.54 -20.34
N ALA A 130 0.70 5.35 -20.75
CA ALA A 130 -0.17 4.32 -21.36
C ALA A 130 -1.20 3.72 -20.38
N LEU A 131 -0.90 3.68 -19.08
CA LEU A 131 -1.81 3.25 -18.02
C LEU A 131 -2.79 4.36 -17.64
N GLN A 132 -2.43 5.64 -17.67
CA GLN A 132 -3.41 6.72 -17.49
C GLN A 132 -4.52 6.67 -18.55
N GLY A 133 -4.19 6.35 -19.81
CA GLY A 133 -5.21 6.18 -20.87
C GLY A 133 -6.19 5.04 -20.58
N ALA A 134 -5.68 3.89 -20.12
CA ALA A 134 -6.52 2.74 -19.77
C ALA A 134 -7.37 2.96 -18.51
N LEU A 135 -6.92 3.80 -17.58
CA LEU A 135 -7.66 4.22 -16.39
C LEU A 135 -8.78 5.22 -16.73
N VAL A 136 -8.53 6.14 -17.66
CA VAL A 136 -9.52 7.11 -18.15
C VAL A 136 -10.62 6.44 -18.98
N ASP A 137 -10.29 5.45 -19.81
CA ASP A 137 -11.27 4.73 -20.63
C ASP A 137 -12.18 3.76 -19.83
N LYS A 138 -11.84 3.48 -18.56
CA LYS A 138 -12.63 2.64 -17.64
C LYS A 138 -13.66 3.43 -16.83
N CYS A 139 -13.51 4.75 -16.72
CA CYS A 139 -14.50 5.63 -16.12
C CYS A 139 -15.27 6.32 -17.24
N GLY A 140 -16.50 5.85 -17.49
CA GLY A 140 -17.35 6.30 -18.58
C GLY A 140 -17.26 7.80 -18.87
N SER A 141 -16.93 8.12 -20.12
CA SER A 141 -17.12 9.46 -20.67
C SER A 141 -18.60 9.86 -20.57
N PRO A 142 -18.91 11.16 -20.40
CA PRO A 142 -20.28 11.66 -20.26
C PRO A 142 -21.13 11.45 -21.51
#